data_AF-A0A1M5X833-F1
#
_entry.id   AF-A0A1M5X833-F1
#
_cell.length_a   1.000
_cell.length_b   1.000
_cell.length_c   1.000
_cell.angle_alpha   90.00
_cell.angle_beta   90.00
_cell.angle_gamma   90.00
#
_symmetry.space_group_name_H-M   'P 1'
#
loop_
_entity.id
_entity.type
_entity.pdbx_description
1 polymer ?
#
loop_
_entity_poly.entity_id
_entity_poly.type
_entity_poly.pdbx_seq_one_letter_code
_entity_poly.pdbx_strand_id
1 'polypeptide(L)'
;MRTEQEMLNLILDVAKNDKRIRAVYMSGSRTNPNAIKDIFQDYDIECVVEETKSFRKQKDWIDQFGERLYMQYPEENSYYENDVDNCYVWLIQFTDGNRLDLTVSTLSHALKNIEGDRLCKILLDKEKCLLDMPEATDMDYWVKKPTEHNFFDTCNDFWWCLNNVAKGLWREEIPYVMDMINYVVRPQLIRLMEWKIGFDTNFTVSIGK
;
A
#
# COMPACT_ATOMS: atom_id res chain seq x y z
N MET A 1 -19.48 -7.02 10.21
CA MET A 1 -18.63 -6.48 9.14
C MET A 1 -19.51 -6.14 7.95
N ARG A 2 -19.49 -4.89 7.50
CA ARG A 2 -20.07 -4.48 6.21
C ARG A 2 -19.39 -5.26 5.10
N THR A 3 -20.17 -5.69 4.12
CA THR A 3 -19.72 -6.37 2.91
C THR A 3 -18.98 -5.41 1.98
N GLU A 4 -18.28 -5.95 0.97
CA GLU A 4 -17.60 -5.14 -0.04
C GLU A 4 -18.56 -4.19 -0.78
N GLN A 5 -19.75 -4.67 -1.10
CA GLN A 5 -20.75 -3.83 -1.75
C GLN A 5 -21.22 -2.68 -0.84
N GLU A 6 -21.43 -2.95 0.44
CA GLU A 6 -21.84 -1.92 1.41
C GLU A 6 -20.73 -0.87 1.61
N MET A 7 -19.47 -1.30 1.71
CA MET A 7 -18.32 -0.39 1.83
C MET A 7 -18.16 0.47 0.58
N LEU A 8 -18.19 -0.12 -0.61
CA LEU A 8 -18.06 0.62 -1.87
C LEU A 8 -19.23 1.58 -2.08
N ASN A 9 -20.45 1.18 -1.75
CA ASN A 9 -21.61 2.08 -1.81
C ASN A 9 -21.44 3.26 -0.87
N LEU A 10 -21.04 3.02 0.39
CA LEU A 10 -20.78 4.08 1.36
C LEU A 10 -19.72 5.08 0.85
N ILE A 11 -18.59 4.58 0.34
CA ILE A 11 -17.51 5.41 -0.21
C ILE A 11 -18.03 6.27 -1.37
N LEU A 12 -18.75 5.65 -2.31
CA LEU A 12 -19.30 6.34 -3.47
C LEU A 12 -20.37 7.36 -3.09
N ASP A 13 -21.21 7.08 -2.09
CA ASP A 13 -22.27 7.97 -1.65
C ASP A 13 -21.69 9.21 -0.96
N VAL A 14 -20.69 9.03 -0.09
CA VAL A 14 -19.92 10.15 0.49
C VAL A 14 -19.31 11.00 -0.63
N ALA A 15 -18.63 10.36 -1.57
CA ALA A 15 -17.95 11.04 -2.66
C ALA A 15 -18.92 11.80 -3.59
N LYS A 16 -20.08 11.23 -3.91
CA LYS A 16 -21.11 11.89 -4.74
C LYS A 16 -21.70 13.10 -4.05
N ASN A 17 -21.96 13.01 -2.75
CA ASN A 17 -22.62 14.06 -1.97
C ASN A 17 -21.68 15.21 -1.58
N ASP A 18 -20.37 14.97 -1.45
CA ASP A 18 -19.40 16.02 -1.18
C ASP A 18 -18.92 16.69 -2.49
N LYS A 19 -19.24 17.97 -2.66
CA LYS A 19 -18.84 18.76 -3.85
C LYS A 19 -17.34 19.01 -3.95
N ARG A 20 -16.60 18.88 -2.85
CA ARG A 20 -15.14 19.08 -2.83
C ARG A 20 -14.40 17.90 -3.48
N ILE A 21 -15.01 16.72 -3.49
CA ILE A 21 -14.48 15.52 -4.14
C ILE A 21 -14.83 15.58 -5.64
N ARG A 22 -13.80 15.60 -6.48
CA ARG A 22 -13.89 15.67 -7.95
C ARG A 22 -13.85 14.27 -8.57
N ALA A 23 -13.00 13.40 -8.05
CA ALA A 23 -12.90 12.00 -8.48
C ALA A 23 -12.53 11.09 -7.30
N VAL A 24 -12.75 9.79 -7.47
CA VAL A 24 -12.35 8.73 -6.54
C VAL A 24 -11.80 7.56 -7.35
N TYR A 25 -10.65 7.06 -6.93
CA TYR A 25 -10.11 5.81 -7.42
C TYR A 25 -9.69 4.93 -6.24
N MET A 26 -9.65 3.63 -6.49
CA MET A 26 -9.18 2.64 -5.54
C MET A 26 -7.87 2.06 -6.05
N SER A 27 -6.95 1.75 -5.15
CA SER A 27 -5.71 1.05 -5.45
C SER A 27 -5.57 -0.23 -4.61
N GLY A 28 -4.37 -0.82 -4.60
CA GLY A 28 -4.04 -1.91 -3.70
C GLY A 28 -4.58 -3.28 -4.12
N SER A 29 -4.61 -4.23 -3.18
CA SER A 29 -4.86 -5.64 -3.49
C SER A 29 -6.27 -5.91 -4.03
N ARG A 30 -7.25 -5.04 -3.74
CA ARG A 30 -8.64 -5.17 -4.24
C ARG A 30 -8.78 -4.90 -5.73
N THR A 31 -7.83 -4.17 -6.33
CA THR A 31 -7.82 -3.92 -7.78
C THR A 31 -7.03 -4.99 -8.54
N ASN A 32 -6.20 -5.78 -7.85
CA ASN A 32 -5.41 -6.83 -8.48
C ASN A 32 -6.30 -8.03 -8.87
N PRO A 33 -6.46 -8.34 -10.18
CA PRO A 33 -7.25 -9.49 -10.61
C PRO A 33 -6.66 -10.84 -10.19
N ASN A 34 -5.36 -10.90 -9.91
CA ASN A 34 -4.64 -12.11 -9.52
C ASN A 34 -4.58 -12.31 -7.99
N ALA A 35 -4.99 -11.31 -7.20
CA ALA A 35 -4.98 -11.43 -5.75
C ALA A 35 -6.09 -12.37 -5.26
N ILE A 36 -5.77 -13.21 -4.28
CA ILE A 36 -6.78 -14.00 -3.58
C ILE A 36 -7.61 -13.04 -2.74
N LYS A 37 -8.92 -13.02 -3.00
CA LYS A 37 -9.83 -12.15 -2.27
C LYS A 37 -10.15 -12.72 -0.90
N ASP A 38 -10.04 -11.89 0.12
CA ASP A 38 -10.40 -12.23 1.48
C ASP A 38 -10.93 -11.03 2.28
N ILE A 39 -11.25 -11.27 3.55
CA ILE A 39 -11.81 -10.28 4.46
C ILE A 39 -10.75 -9.33 5.05
N PHE A 40 -9.46 -9.58 4.83
CA PHE A 40 -8.34 -8.78 5.32
C PHE A 40 -7.79 -7.82 4.25
N GLN A 41 -8.35 -7.81 3.04
CA GLN A 41 -8.01 -6.80 2.06
C GLN A 41 -8.51 -5.43 2.52
N ASP A 42 -7.61 -4.47 2.61
CA ASP A 42 -7.94 -3.09 2.96
C ASP A 42 -8.66 -2.39 1.79
N TYR A 43 -9.37 -1.30 2.09
CA TYR A 43 -9.87 -0.37 1.08
C TYR A 43 -8.87 0.77 0.93
N ASP A 44 -8.01 0.72 -0.09
CA ASP A 44 -7.10 1.82 -0.43
C ASP A 44 -7.83 2.81 -1.35
N ILE A 45 -8.38 3.88 -0.79
CA ILE A 45 -9.23 4.83 -1.50
C ILE A 45 -8.56 6.19 -1.58
N GLU A 46 -8.49 6.76 -2.78
CA GLU A 46 -8.01 8.12 -2.98
C GLU A 46 -9.11 9.00 -3.57
N CYS A 47 -9.42 10.07 -2.85
CA CYS A 47 -10.34 11.13 -3.23
C CYS A 47 -9.55 12.32 -3.78
N VAL A 48 -9.76 12.62 -5.06
CA VAL A 48 -9.14 13.77 -5.72
C VAL A 48 -9.95 15.03 -5.43
N VAL A 49 -9.27 16.04 -4.91
CA VAL A 49 -9.84 17.29 -4.42
C VAL A 49 -9.07 18.49 -4.98
N GLU A 50 -9.62 19.69 -4.85
CA GLU A 50 -8.90 20.93 -5.20
C GLU A 50 -7.88 21.30 -4.12
N GLU A 51 -8.21 21.03 -2.86
CA GLU A 51 -7.38 21.35 -1.70
C GLU A 51 -7.69 20.40 -0.53
N THR A 52 -6.69 20.10 0.31
CA THR A 52 -6.85 19.18 1.45
C THR A 52 -7.26 19.88 2.74
N LYS A 53 -7.06 21.20 2.84
CA LYS A 53 -7.13 21.97 4.09
C LYS A 53 -8.55 22.01 4.66
N SER A 54 -9.61 22.04 3.86
CA SER A 54 -10.97 21.98 4.39
C SER A 54 -11.27 20.64 5.07
N PHE A 55 -10.77 19.53 4.54
CA PHE A 55 -10.92 18.21 5.14
C PHE A 55 -10.14 18.09 6.45
N ARG A 56 -8.91 18.61 6.50
CA ARG A 56 -8.09 18.63 7.73
C ARG A 56 -8.70 19.49 8.83
N LYS A 57 -9.32 20.61 8.46
CA LYS A 57 -9.98 21.53 9.42
C LYS A 57 -11.30 20.95 9.94
N GLN A 58 -12.03 20.23 9.10
CA GLN A 58 -13.30 19.60 9.45
C GLN A 58 -13.06 18.18 9.96
N LYS A 59 -12.59 18.05 11.21
CA LYS A 59 -12.16 16.77 11.79
C LYS A 59 -13.27 15.71 11.85
N ASP A 60 -14.52 16.13 11.95
CA ASP A 60 -15.73 15.30 11.98
C ASP A 60 -16.13 14.79 10.59
N TRP A 61 -15.55 15.30 9.50
CA TRP A 61 -15.86 14.86 8.15
C TRP A 61 -15.69 13.33 7.97
N ILE A 62 -14.69 12.75 8.63
CA ILE A 62 -14.42 11.31 8.50
C ILE A 62 -15.44 10.43 9.24
N ASP A 63 -16.28 10.99 10.11
CA ASP A 63 -17.24 10.24 10.94
C ASP A 63 -18.36 9.61 10.11
N GLN A 64 -18.63 10.15 8.91
CA GLN A 64 -19.62 9.62 7.98
C GLN A 64 -19.31 8.20 7.47
N PHE A 65 -18.07 7.75 7.58
CA PHE A 65 -17.66 6.40 7.16
C PHE A 65 -17.95 5.32 8.22
N GLY A 66 -18.43 5.70 9.41
CA GLY A 66 -18.87 4.76 10.44
C GLY A 66 -18.04 4.79 11.72
N GLU A 67 -18.42 3.94 12.67
CA GLU A 67 -17.80 3.88 13.99
C GLU A 67 -16.39 3.26 13.94
N ARG A 68 -15.43 3.94 14.56
CA ARG A 68 -13.99 3.60 14.50
C ARG A 68 -13.53 2.98 15.81
N LEU A 69 -12.65 1.99 15.72
CA LEU A 69 -11.92 1.46 16.86
C LEU A 69 -10.70 2.34 17.17
N TYR A 70 -9.88 2.60 16.16
CA TYR A 70 -8.76 3.54 16.22
C TYR A 70 -8.45 4.06 14.81
N MET A 71 -7.64 5.12 14.75
CA MET A 71 -7.28 5.78 13.49
C MET A 71 -5.89 6.41 13.62
N GLN A 72 -5.14 6.41 12.52
CA GLN A 72 -3.84 7.05 12.39
C GLN A 72 -3.90 8.16 11.33
N TYR A 73 -3.14 9.23 11.56
CA TYR A 73 -2.93 10.34 10.64
C TYR A 73 -1.44 10.40 10.27
N PRO A 74 -1.01 9.72 9.19
CA PRO A 74 0.40 9.68 8.79
C PRO A 74 1.01 11.07 8.66
N GLU A 75 0.27 12.02 8.08
CA GLU A 75 0.75 13.38 7.81
C GLU A 75 0.89 14.27 9.06
N GLU A 76 0.37 13.82 10.21
CA GLU A 76 0.56 14.49 11.50
C GLU A 76 1.69 13.87 12.32
N ASN A 77 2.39 12.86 11.76
CA ASN A 77 3.51 12.22 12.43
C ASN A 77 4.74 13.15 12.45
N SER A 78 5.25 13.44 13.65
CA SER A 78 6.40 14.33 13.87
C SER A 78 7.76 13.77 13.43
N TYR A 79 7.85 12.48 13.12
CA TYR A 79 9.09 11.83 12.72
C TYR A 79 9.38 11.88 11.21
N TYR A 80 8.39 12.28 10.40
CA TYR A 80 8.49 12.29 8.94
C TYR A 80 8.14 13.66 8.38
N GLU A 81 8.75 14.03 7.26
CA GLU A 81 8.34 15.21 6.49
C GLU A 81 7.05 14.87 5.73
N ASN A 82 6.05 15.75 5.82
CA ASN A 82 4.72 15.51 5.25
C ASN A 82 4.25 16.70 4.41
N ASP A 83 3.64 16.42 3.26
CA ASP A 83 3.05 17.42 2.37
C ASP A 83 1.53 17.48 2.57
N VAL A 84 1.13 17.99 3.74
CA VAL A 84 -0.28 18.06 4.15
C VAL A 84 -1.15 18.89 3.23
N ASP A 85 -0.57 19.76 2.40
CA ASP A 85 -1.30 20.65 1.49
C ASP A 85 -1.66 19.95 0.18
N ASN A 86 -0.92 18.92 -0.23
CA ASN A 86 -1.21 18.14 -1.42
C ASN A 86 -1.75 16.74 -1.15
N CYS A 87 -1.48 16.16 0.02
CA CYS A 87 -1.91 14.82 0.38
C CYS A 87 -2.22 14.75 1.88
N TYR A 88 -3.28 14.04 2.26
CA TYR A 88 -3.59 13.78 3.65
C TYR A 88 -4.34 12.44 3.79
N VAL A 89 -3.89 11.60 4.72
CA VAL A 89 -4.30 10.22 4.85
C VAL A 89 -4.95 9.97 6.21
N TRP A 90 -6.01 9.18 6.19
CA TRP A 90 -6.59 8.53 7.36
C TRP A 90 -6.45 7.02 7.21
N LEU A 91 -5.73 6.38 8.12
CA LEU A 91 -5.71 4.91 8.22
C LEU A 91 -6.70 4.51 9.31
N ILE A 92 -7.78 3.85 8.93
CA ILE A 92 -8.96 3.68 9.80
C ILE A 92 -9.22 2.20 10.03
N GLN A 93 -9.25 1.80 11.31
CA GLN A 93 -9.79 0.51 11.72
C GLN A 93 -11.21 0.72 12.26
N PHE A 94 -12.22 0.18 11.57
CA PHE A 94 -13.61 0.27 12.02
C PHE A 94 -13.97 -0.79 13.06
N THR A 95 -15.01 -0.54 13.85
CA THR A 95 -15.52 -1.49 14.87
C THR A 95 -16.10 -2.76 14.28
N ASP A 96 -16.50 -2.71 13.00
CA ASP A 96 -17.02 -3.87 12.27
C ASP A 96 -15.93 -4.75 11.63
N GLY A 97 -14.66 -4.37 11.82
CA GLY A 97 -13.46 -5.10 11.39
C GLY A 97 -12.90 -4.66 10.04
N ASN A 98 -13.63 -3.88 9.24
CA ASN A 98 -13.11 -3.35 7.98
C ASN A 98 -12.00 -2.33 8.23
N ARG A 99 -11.03 -2.27 7.32
CA ARG A 99 -10.00 -1.25 7.30
C ARG A 99 -10.08 -0.40 6.03
N LEU A 100 -10.03 0.91 6.20
CA LEU A 100 -10.07 1.90 5.12
C LEU A 100 -8.86 2.80 5.26
N ASP A 101 -8.00 2.77 4.24
CA ASP A 101 -6.89 3.69 4.08
C ASP A 101 -7.37 4.76 3.08
N LEU A 102 -7.82 5.88 3.61
CA LEU A 102 -8.44 6.97 2.85
C LEU A 102 -7.46 8.12 2.67
N THR A 103 -7.18 8.45 1.42
CA THR A 103 -6.35 9.59 1.04
C THR A 103 -7.23 10.68 0.42
N VAL A 104 -7.00 11.95 0.79
CA VAL A 104 -7.41 13.10 -0.03
C VAL A 104 -6.17 13.74 -0.62
N SER A 105 -6.18 13.95 -1.93
CA SER A 105 -5.02 14.49 -2.64
C SER A 105 -5.43 15.52 -3.69
N THR A 106 -4.54 16.48 -3.96
CA THR A 106 -4.72 17.43 -5.07
C THR A 106 -4.60 16.69 -6.40
N LEU A 107 -5.27 17.17 -7.44
CA LEU A 107 -5.21 16.55 -8.77
C LEU A 107 -3.77 16.35 -9.28
N SER A 108 -2.89 17.32 -9.06
CA SER A 108 -1.49 17.24 -9.47
C SER A 108 -0.71 16.15 -8.71
N HIS A 109 -1.06 15.88 -7.46
CA HIS A 109 -0.48 14.80 -6.67
C HIS A 109 -1.04 13.44 -7.12
N ALA A 110 -2.36 13.33 -7.27
CA ALA A 110 -3.03 12.12 -7.72
C ALA A 110 -2.51 11.63 -9.09
N LEU A 111 -2.33 12.53 -10.06
CA LEU A 111 -1.83 12.17 -11.39
C LEU A 111 -0.42 11.58 -11.35
N LYS A 112 0.46 12.09 -10.48
CA LYS A 112 1.81 11.53 -10.30
C LYS A 112 1.77 10.13 -9.68
N ASN A 113 0.86 9.91 -8.73
CA ASN A 113 0.71 8.60 -8.07
C ASN A 113 0.15 7.56 -9.04
N ILE A 114 -0.88 7.92 -9.81
CA ILE A 114 -1.50 7.05 -10.81
C ILE A 114 -0.51 6.62 -11.90
N GLU A 115 0.37 7.52 -12.36
CA GLU A 115 1.39 7.16 -13.35
C GLU A 115 2.36 6.08 -12.85
N GLY A 116 2.54 5.94 -11.53
CA GLY A 116 3.46 5.01 -10.91
C GLY A 116 2.87 3.67 -10.46
N ASP A 117 1.55 3.51 -10.39
CA ASP A 117 0.90 2.29 -9.93
C ASP A 117 -0.24 1.84 -10.87
N ARG A 118 -0.01 0.73 -11.57
CA ARG A 118 -1.03 0.12 -12.44
C ARG A 118 -2.10 -0.65 -11.68
N LEU A 119 -2.00 -0.84 -10.37
CA LEU A 119 -3.08 -1.43 -9.57
C LEU A 119 -4.11 -0.37 -9.17
N CYS A 120 -4.63 0.39 -10.12
CA CYS A 120 -5.60 1.46 -9.87
C CYS A 120 -6.91 1.25 -10.66
N LYS A 121 -8.03 1.60 -10.05
CA LYS A 121 -9.37 1.54 -10.66
C LYS A 121 -10.18 2.79 -10.33
N ILE A 122 -10.62 3.51 -11.36
CA ILE A 122 -11.54 4.65 -11.18
C ILE A 122 -12.89 4.13 -10.68
N LEU A 123 -13.37 4.68 -9.57
CA LEU A 123 -14.70 4.42 -9.02
C LEU A 123 -15.70 5.53 -9.38
N LEU A 124 -15.23 6.78 -9.40
CA LEU A 124 -16.01 7.97 -9.73
C LEU A 124 -15.10 9.02 -10.37
N ASP A 125 -15.54 9.65 -11.46
CA ASP A 125 -14.90 10.86 -11.97
C ASP A 125 -15.99 11.82 -12.46
N LYS A 126 -16.23 12.89 -11.71
CA LYS A 126 -17.33 13.82 -11.98
C LYS A 126 -17.02 14.75 -13.14
N GLU A 127 -15.74 15.01 -13.40
CA GLU A 127 -15.27 16.05 -14.33
C GLU A 127 -14.38 15.50 -15.44
N LYS A 128 -14.13 14.18 -15.46
CA LYS A 128 -13.18 13.52 -16.36
C LYS A 128 -11.78 14.13 -16.23
N CYS A 129 -11.36 14.39 -14.99
CA CYS A 129 -10.06 14.99 -14.69
C CYS A 129 -8.94 13.96 -14.57
N LEU A 130 -9.28 12.67 -14.42
CA LEU A 130 -8.32 11.58 -14.41
C LEU A 130 -7.97 11.12 -15.83
N LEU A 131 -6.76 10.61 -16.00
CA LEU A 131 -6.34 9.96 -17.25
C LEU A 131 -7.10 8.65 -17.45
N ASP A 132 -7.30 8.26 -18.70
CA ASP A 132 -7.76 6.90 -19.02
C ASP A 132 -6.74 5.90 -18.49
N MET A 133 -7.13 5.16 -17.46
CA MET A 133 -6.26 4.16 -16.84
C MET A 133 -6.35 2.83 -17.61
N PRO A 134 -5.20 2.18 -17.90
CA PRO A 134 -5.21 0.82 -18.40
C PRO A 134 -5.84 -0.13 -17.37
N GLU A 135 -6.21 -1.35 -17.80
CA GLU A 135 -6.70 -2.36 -16.87
C GLU A 135 -5.68 -2.65 -15.76
N ALA A 136 -6.18 -2.80 -14.55
CA ALA A 136 -5.34 -3.00 -13.38
C ALA A 136 -4.51 -4.28 -13.50
N THR A 137 -3.19 -4.16 -13.30
CA THR A 137 -2.25 -5.27 -13.45
C THR A 137 -1.14 -5.21 -12.42
N ASP A 138 -0.70 -6.39 -11.97
CA ASP A 138 0.40 -6.55 -11.02
C ASP A 138 1.78 -6.69 -11.68
N MET A 139 1.84 -6.52 -13.01
CA MET A 139 3.06 -6.68 -13.81
C MET A 139 4.26 -5.88 -13.32
N ASP A 140 4.02 -4.69 -12.77
CA ASP A 140 5.10 -3.84 -12.25
C ASP A 140 5.76 -4.45 -11.00
N TYR A 141 5.08 -5.40 -10.34
CA TYR A 141 5.53 -6.14 -9.16
C TYR A 141 5.98 -7.57 -9.45
N TRP A 142 6.10 -7.95 -10.73
CA TRP A 142 6.59 -9.27 -11.09
C TRP A 142 8.05 -9.46 -10.73
N VAL A 143 8.39 -10.69 -10.32
CA VAL A 143 9.77 -11.06 -10.00
C VAL A 143 10.66 -10.78 -11.21
N LYS A 144 11.76 -10.06 -11.01
CA LYS A 144 12.73 -9.78 -12.07
C LYS A 144 13.77 -10.89 -12.14
N LYS A 145 14.07 -11.34 -13.36
CA LYS A 145 15.09 -12.35 -13.60
C LYS A 145 16.46 -11.85 -13.13
N PRO A 146 17.17 -12.59 -12.26
CA PRO A 146 18.49 -12.18 -11.80
C PRO A 146 19.55 -12.39 -12.87
N THR A 147 20.63 -11.61 -12.77
CA THR A 147 21.90 -11.97 -13.39
C THR A 147 22.65 -12.99 -12.52
N GLU A 148 23.61 -13.69 -13.11
CA GLU A 148 24.53 -14.56 -12.37
C GLU A 148 25.24 -13.81 -11.24
N HIS A 149 25.65 -12.56 -11.49
CA HIS A 149 26.29 -11.73 -10.47
C HIS A 149 25.36 -11.44 -9.29
N ASN A 150 24.09 -11.07 -9.55
CA ASN A 150 23.12 -10.85 -8.48
C ASN A 150 22.92 -12.08 -7.60
N PHE A 151 22.93 -13.27 -8.21
CA PHE A 151 22.82 -14.53 -7.49
C PHE A 151 24.00 -14.77 -6.55
N PHE A 152 25.23 -14.60 -7.04
CA PHE A 152 26.43 -14.75 -6.22
C PHE A 152 26.50 -13.74 -5.08
N ASP A 153 26.21 -12.47 -5.36
CA ASP A 153 26.22 -11.42 -4.32
C ASP A 153 25.21 -11.73 -3.21
N THR A 154 24.00 -12.15 -3.58
CA THR A 154 22.94 -12.52 -2.62
C THR A 154 23.34 -13.72 -1.75
N CYS A 155 23.94 -14.75 -2.35
CA CYS A 155 24.45 -15.90 -1.61
C CYS A 155 25.60 -15.51 -0.68
N ASN A 156 26.53 -14.69 -1.16
CA ASN A 156 27.66 -14.21 -0.37
C ASN A 156 27.17 -13.43 0.85
N ASP A 157 26.27 -12.47 0.67
CA ASP A 157 25.72 -11.67 1.75
C ASP A 157 24.97 -12.52 2.78
N PHE A 158 24.18 -13.49 2.31
CA PHE A 158 23.48 -14.43 3.20
C PHE A 158 24.46 -15.18 4.11
N TRP A 159 25.44 -15.86 3.53
CA TRP A 159 26.40 -16.67 4.30
C TRP A 159 27.31 -15.83 5.17
N TRP A 160 27.81 -14.70 4.65
CA TRP A 160 28.66 -13.80 5.41
C TRP A 160 27.93 -13.27 6.64
N CYS A 161 26.72 -12.74 6.46
CA CYS A 161 25.95 -12.14 7.55
C CYS A 161 25.40 -13.17 8.54
N LEU A 162 25.20 -14.42 8.14
CA LEU A 162 24.83 -15.50 9.06
C LEU A 162 25.90 -15.73 10.14
N ASN A 163 27.18 -15.44 9.87
CA ASN A 163 28.23 -15.49 10.89
C ASN A 163 27.99 -14.46 12.01
N ASN A 164 27.41 -13.30 11.69
CA ASN A 164 27.11 -12.28 12.70
C ASN A 164 25.97 -12.72 13.62
N VAL A 165 24.99 -13.47 13.09
CA VAL A 165 23.96 -14.14 13.90
C VAL A 165 24.62 -15.12 14.88
N ALA A 166 25.54 -15.97 14.40
CA ALA A 166 26.24 -16.92 15.27
C ALA A 166 27.08 -16.21 16.36
N LYS A 167 27.78 -15.12 16.02
CA LYS A 167 28.53 -14.30 16.98
C LYS A 167 27.62 -13.66 18.02
N GLY A 168 26.48 -13.10 17.60
CA GLY A 168 25.50 -12.50 18.50
C GLY A 168 24.92 -13.52 19.47
N LEU A 169 24.59 -14.73 18.99
CA LEU A 169 24.13 -15.83 19.83
C LEU A 169 25.18 -16.25 20.86
N TRP A 170 26.44 -16.37 20.45
CA TRP A 170 27.55 -16.70 21.35
C TRP A 170 27.75 -15.64 22.45
N ARG A 171 27.42 -14.38 22.17
CA ARG A 171 27.51 -13.26 23.11
C ARG A 171 26.23 -12.99 23.89
N GLU A 172 25.18 -13.78 23.65
CA GLU A 172 23.85 -13.59 24.24
C GLU A 172 23.19 -12.24 23.87
N GLU A 173 23.56 -11.67 22.72
CA GLU A 173 23.06 -10.39 22.19
C GLU A 173 21.77 -10.59 21.37
N ILE A 174 20.70 -11.06 22.02
CA ILE A 174 19.46 -11.47 21.33
C ILE A 174 18.83 -10.36 20.46
N PRO A 175 18.74 -9.09 20.89
CA PRO A 175 18.20 -8.03 20.03
C PRO A 175 18.99 -7.87 18.73
N TYR A 176 20.32 -7.87 18.80
CA TYR A 176 21.19 -7.79 17.63
C TYR A 176 21.00 -8.99 16.70
N VAL A 177 20.87 -10.20 17.27
CA VAL A 177 20.57 -11.41 16.50
C VAL A 177 19.26 -11.27 15.74
N MET A 178 18.20 -10.77 16.39
CA MET A 178 16.91 -10.55 15.74
C MET A 178 17.02 -9.54 14.62
N ASP A 179 17.75 -8.44 14.81
CA ASP A 179 17.97 -7.44 13.76
C ASP A 179 18.73 -8.02 12.56
N MET A 180 19.82 -8.76 12.81
CA MET A 180 20.58 -9.44 11.76
C MET A 180 19.72 -10.44 10.98
N ILE A 181 18.88 -11.21 11.67
CA ILE A 181 17.97 -12.16 11.01
C ILE A 181 16.93 -11.39 10.19
N ASN A 182 16.26 -10.41 10.79
CA ASN A 182 15.10 -9.76 10.21
C ASN A 182 15.45 -8.84 9.04
N TYR A 183 16.52 -8.06 9.18
CA TYR A 183 16.85 -6.98 8.24
C TYR A 183 17.97 -7.33 7.27
N VAL A 184 18.74 -8.39 7.53
CA VAL A 184 19.91 -8.74 6.70
C VAL A 184 19.79 -10.14 6.12
N VAL A 185 19.67 -11.17 6.94
CA VAL A 185 19.73 -12.57 6.48
C VAL A 185 18.42 -13.00 5.80
N ARG A 186 17.27 -12.75 6.42
CA ARG A 186 15.96 -13.17 5.87
C ARG A 186 15.67 -12.52 4.51
N PRO A 187 15.95 -11.22 4.27
CA PRO A 187 15.74 -10.63 2.95
C PRO A 187 16.51 -11.33 1.82
N GLN A 188 17.75 -11.79 2.06
CA GLN A 188 18.50 -12.53 1.04
C GLN A 188 17.89 -13.90 0.77
N LEU A 189 17.43 -14.60 1.83
CA LEU A 189 16.74 -15.89 1.67
C LEU A 189 15.43 -15.71 0.91
N ILE A 190 14.64 -14.69 1.25
CA ILE A 190 13.41 -14.33 0.55
C ILE A 190 13.73 -14.15 -0.93
N ARG A 191 14.68 -13.26 -1.28
CA ARG A 191 15.14 -13.00 -2.66
C ARG A 191 15.45 -14.27 -3.46
N LEU A 192 16.18 -15.22 -2.86
CA LEU A 192 16.48 -16.50 -3.49
C LEU A 192 15.22 -17.32 -3.77
N MET A 193 14.25 -17.33 -2.85
CA MET A 193 12.95 -17.97 -3.05
C MET A 193 12.12 -17.26 -4.12
N GLU A 194 12.15 -15.92 -4.19
CA GLU A 194 11.49 -15.13 -5.24
C GLU A 194 12.00 -15.56 -6.61
N TRP A 195 13.32 -15.62 -6.79
CA TRP A 195 13.92 -16.03 -8.06
C TRP A 195 13.60 -17.46 -8.42
N LYS A 196 13.58 -18.37 -7.43
CA LYS A 196 13.14 -19.75 -7.66
C LYS A 196 11.72 -19.78 -8.22
N ILE A 197 10.79 -19.07 -7.58
CA ILE A 197 9.40 -18.98 -8.05
C ILE A 197 9.36 -18.34 -9.44
N GLY A 198 10.15 -17.29 -9.67
CA GLY A 198 10.27 -16.64 -10.98
C GLY A 198 10.72 -17.60 -12.08
N PHE A 199 11.71 -18.46 -11.82
CA PHE A 199 12.11 -19.51 -12.77
C PHE A 199 11.00 -20.55 -12.99
N ASP A 200 10.30 -20.96 -11.93
CA ASP A 200 9.20 -21.94 -12.02
C ASP A 200 7.97 -21.38 -12.77
N THR A 201 7.82 -20.06 -12.82
CA THR A 201 6.66 -19.34 -13.40
C THR A 201 7.00 -18.47 -14.62
N ASN A 202 8.22 -18.56 -15.16
CA ASN A 202 8.71 -17.71 -16.25
C ASN A 202 8.62 -16.20 -15.97
N PHE A 203 8.73 -15.80 -14.70
CA PHE A 203 8.74 -14.41 -14.26
C PHE A 203 7.45 -13.64 -14.59
N THR A 204 6.30 -14.34 -14.60
CA THR A 204 4.98 -13.74 -14.88
C THR A 204 4.08 -13.64 -13.65
N VAL A 205 4.67 -13.63 -12.45
CA VAL A 205 3.92 -13.53 -11.19
C VAL A 205 4.56 -12.52 -10.26
N SER A 206 3.71 -11.84 -9.49
CA SER A 206 4.10 -11.22 -8.24
C SER A 206 4.02 -12.26 -7.11
N ILE A 207 4.89 -12.12 -6.11
CA ILE A 207 4.99 -13.02 -4.95
C ILE A 207 4.47 -12.38 -3.66
N GLY A 208 3.68 -11.32 -3.82
CA GLY A 208 3.17 -10.49 -2.74
C GLY A 208 3.88 -9.14 -2.68
N LYS A 209 3.08 -8.11 -2.45
CA LYS A 209 3.49 -6.95 -1.66
C LYS A 209 3.43 -7.35 -0.19
#